data_AF-A0A7L0BDV2-F1
#
_entry.id   AF-A0A7L0BDV2-F1
#
_cell.length_a   1.000
_cell.length_b   1.000
_cell.length_c   1.000
_cell.angle_alpha   90.00
_cell.angle_beta   90.00
_cell.angle_gamma   90.00
#
_symmetry.space_group_name_H-M   'P 1'
#
loop_
_entity.id
_entity.type
_entity.pdbx_description
1 polymer ?
#
loop_
_entity_poly.entity_id
_entity_poly.type
_entity_poly.pdbx_seq_one_letter_code
_entity_poly.pdbx_strand_id
1 'polypeptide(L)'
;PERERMFHRGSGLNLTSGQYLAPVAGYYTFTATLHIVRREQQRKGQPCRGNRLRVLICVQSHCQHNSNLETVSRLESGGDLFTISVTGVLYLQAGQYASVFVDNAADSPLTVQSGSDFSAILLGV
;
A
#
# COMPACT_ATOMS: atom_id res chain seq x y z
N PRO A 1 16.06 7.99 -20.62
CA PRO A 1 16.51 8.14 -19.22
C PRO A 1 16.22 6.86 -18.43
N GLU A 2 17.27 6.10 -18.20
CA GLU A 2 17.25 4.83 -17.47
C GLU A 2 16.72 5.07 -16.06
N ARG A 3 15.52 4.57 -15.74
CA ARG A 3 14.99 4.63 -14.38
C ARG A 3 15.74 3.60 -13.54
N GLU A 4 16.69 4.13 -12.80
CA GLU A 4 17.48 3.53 -11.74
C GLU A 4 16.64 2.51 -10.95
N ARG A 5 17.16 1.28 -10.92
CA ARG A 5 16.53 0.12 -10.28
C ARG A 5 16.34 0.40 -8.79
N MET A 6 15.10 0.63 -8.36
CA MET A 6 14.72 0.51 -6.94
C MET A 6 14.99 -0.94 -6.53
N PHE A 7 15.77 -1.12 -5.48
CA PHE A 7 16.42 -2.41 -5.18
C PHE A 7 15.41 -3.56 -4.97
N HIS A 8 15.51 -4.58 -5.83
CA HIS A 8 14.84 -5.87 -5.68
C HIS A 8 15.84 -6.91 -5.18
N ARG A 9 15.81 -7.22 -3.89
CA ARG A 9 16.60 -8.31 -3.30
C ARG A 9 15.69 -9.53 -3.11
N GLY A 10 16.05 -10.66 -3.72
CA GLY A 10 15.26 -11.89 -3.69
C GLY A 10 14.20 -11.95 -4.81
N SER A 11 13.57 -13.12 -4.96
CA SER A 11 12.62 -13.43 -6.05
C SER A 11 11.14 -13.36 -5.65
N GLY A 12 10.84 -12.92 -4.42
CA GLY A 12 9.48 -12.94 -3.89
C GLY A 12 8.53 -11.91 -4.54
N LEU A 13 9.03 -10.75 -4.98
CA LEU A 13 8.18 -9.68 -5.50
C LEU A 13 7.90 -9.83 -7.00
N ASN A 14 6.63 -10.00 -7.36
CA ASN A 14 6.13 -9.94 -8.73
C ASN A 14 5.51 -8.56 -9.01
N LEU A 15 6.20 -7.75 -9.81
CA LEU A 15 5.76 -6.41 -10.18
C LEU A 15 4.54 -6.39 -11.11
N THR A 16 4.31 -7.45 -11.88
CA THR A 16 3.17 -7.55 -12.80
C THR A 16 1.88 -7.79 -12.02
N SER A 17 1.92 -8.65 -11.00
CA SER A 17 0.75 -8.92 -10.16
C SER A 17 0.65 -8.04 -8.92
N GLY A 18 1.73 -7.34 -8.54
CA GLY A 18 1.79 -6.55 -7.30
C GLY A 18 1.82 -7.42 -6.04
N GLN A 19 2.38 -8.62 -6.14
CA GLN A 19 2.36 -9.63 -5.06
C GLN A 19 3.77 -9.93 -4.59
N TYR A 20 3.96 -9.95 -3.27
CA TYR A 20 5.16 -10.51 -2.64
C TYR A 20 4.88 -11.92 -2.15
N LEU A 21 5.48 -12.93 -2.77
CA LEU A 21 5.42 -14.32 -2.37
C LEU A 21 6.48 -14.63 -1.30
N ALA A 22 6.05 -15.18 -0.16
CA ALA A 22 6.97 -15.62 0.89
C ALA A 22 7.69 -16.91 0.47
N PRO A 23 9.04 -16.88 0.32
CA PRO A 23 9.79 -18.06 -0.07
C PRO A 23 9.91 -19.09 1.07
N VAL A 24 9.82 -18.64 2.32
CA VAL A 24 9.88 -19.46 3.53
C VAL A 24 8.78 -19.02 4.49
N ALA A 25 8.44 -19.88 5.46
CA ALA A 25 7.54 -19.48 6.53
C ALA A 25 8.29 -18.63 7.58
N GLY A 26 7.67 -17.58 8.09
CA GLY A 26 8.29 -16.74 9.12
C GLY A 26 7.63 -15.37 9.30
N TYR A 27 8.23 -14.55 10.16
CA TYR A 27 7.83 -13.18 10.43
C TYR A 27 8.52 -12.23 9.46
N TYR A 28 7.73 -11.45 8.73
CA TYR A 28 8.20 -10.47 7.78
C TYR A 28 7.82 -9.07 8.24
N THR A 29 8.78 -8.15 8.27
CA THR A 29 8.46 -6.72 8.37
C THR A 29 8.11 -6.19 6.99
N PHE A 30 6.96 -5.55 6.89
CA PHE A 30 6.47 -4.89 5.69
C PHE A 30 6.46 -3.38 5.89
N THR A 31 6.83 -2.65 4.84
CA THR A 31 6.61 -1.21 4.75
C THR A 31 6.08 -0.88 3.37
N ALA A 32 5.06 -0.04 3.29
CA ALA A 32 4.60 0.56 2.04
C ALA A 32 4.39 2.05 2.25
N THR A 33 5.06 2.87 1.43
CA THR A 33 4.92 4.33 1.41
C THR A 33 4.33 4.73 0.08
N LEU A 34 3.12 5.28 0.10
CA LEU A 34 2.41 5.69 -1.10
C LEU A 34 2.34 7.21 -1.19
N HIS A 35 2.86 7.75 -2.29
CA HIS A 35 2.65 9.14 -2.67
C HIS A 35 1.41 9.22 -3.54
N ILE A 36 0.39 9.91 -3.06
CA ILE A 36 -0.94 9.90 -3.66
C ILE A 36 -1.30 11.32 -4.06
N VAL A 37 -1.73 11.46 -5.31
CA VAL A 37 -2.30 12.70 -5.83
C VAL A 37 -3.81 12.58 -5.91
N ARG A 38 -4.50 13.55 -5.32
CA ARG A 38 -5.95 13.69 -5.45
C ARG A 38 -6.22 14.54 -6.68
N ARG A 39 -7.03 14.05 -7.62
CA ARG A 39 -7.56 14.93 -8.67
C ARG A 39 -8.85 15.55 -8.15
N GLU A 40 -8.80 16.84 -7.85
CA GLU A 40 -10.00 17.59 -7.51
C GLU A 40 -10.88 17.68 -8.76
N GLN A 41 -12.01 16.96 -8.77
CA GLN A 41 -13.09 17.30 -9.69
C GLN A 41 -13.74 18.55 -9.14
N GLN A 42 -13.59 19.68 -9.84
CA GLN A 42 -14.35 20.90 -9.60
C GLN A 42 -15.87 20.63 -9.79
N ARG A 43 -16.51 20.01 -8.81
CA ARG A 43 -17.96 20.08 -8.67
C ARG A 43 -18.28 21.23 -7.74
N LYS A 44 -18.46 22.42 -8.33
CA LYS A 44 -18.99 23.59 -7.64
C LYS A 44 -20.24 23.17 -6.85
N GLY A 45 -20.14 23.19 -5.52
CA GLY A 45 -21.30 23.06 -4.62
C GLY A 45 -21.54 21.70 -3.98
N GLN A 46 -20.69 20.68 -4.16
CA GLN A 46 -20.84 19.41 -3.44
C GLN A 46 -19.88 19.33 -2.24
N PRO A 47 -20.37 19.26 -0.99
CA PRO A 47 -19.51 18.98 0.15
C PRO A 47 -18.88 17.58 -0.04
N CYS A 48 -17.55 17.50 -0.05
CA CYS A 48 -16.84 16.21 -0.02
C CYS A 48 -17.27 15.44 1.24
N ARG A 49 -18.04 14.35 1.08
CA ARG A 49 -18.55 13.56 2.22
C ARG A 49 -17.57 12.47 2.62
N GLY A 50 -16.89 11.90 1.63
CA GLY A 50 -15.82 10.94 1.82
C GLY A 50 -14.47 11.61 1.87
N ASN A 51 -13.74 11.43 2.98
CA ASN A 51 -12.38 11.96 3.10
C ASN A 51 -11.40 10.99 3.74
N ARG A 52 -11.76 9.70 3.76
CA ARG A 52 -10.99 8.66 4.43
C ARG A 52 -10.29 7.82 3.38
N LEU A 53 -8.99 7.68 3.56
CA LEU A 53 -8.16 6.78 2.77
C LEU A 53 -7.61 5.72 3.71
N ARG A 54 -7.70 4.45 3.31
CA ARG A 54 -7.10 3.34 4.04
C ARG A 54 -6.10 2.65 3.14
N VAL A 55 -4.89 2.43 3.65
CA VAL A 55 -3.87 1.63 2.98
C VAL A 55 -3.65 0.39 3.82
N LEU A 56 -3.72 -0.76 3.19
CA LEU A 56 -3.63 -2.06 3.84
C LEU A 56 -2.57 -2.92 3.19
N ILE A 57 -1.90 -3.76 3.97
CA ILE A 57 -1.10 -4.87 3.47
C ILE A 57 -1.79 -6.15 3.90
N CYS A 58 -2.22 -6.97 2.96
CA CYS A 58 -3.06 -8.14 3.24
C CYS A 58 -2.42 -9.42 2.74
N VAL A 59 -2.47 -10.47 3.56
CA VAL A 59 -2.06 -11.82 3.19
C VAL A 59 -3.17 -12.48 2.39
N GLN A 60 -2.84 -13.05 1.22
CA GLN A 60 -3.77 -13.75 0.33
C GLN A 60 -5.01 -12.92 -0.04
N SER A 61 -4.89 -11.59 -0.12
CA SER A 61 -6.01 -10.67 -0.33
C SER A 61 -7.10 -10.71 0.76
N HIS A 62 -6.84 -11.35 1.91
CA HIS A 62 -7.74 -11.40 3.05
C HIS A 62 -7.40 -10.29 4.05
N CYS A 63 -8.03 -9.13 3.90
CA CYS A 63 -7.86 -7.96 4.77
C CYS A 63 -8.76 -8.01 6.03
N GLN A 64 -8.94 -9.19 6.63
CA GLN A 64 -9.81 -9.41 7.79
C GLN A 64 -9.06 -10.21 8.86
N HIS A 65 -9.47 -10.12 10.13
CA HIS A 65 -8.99 -10.98 11.22
C HIS A 65 -7.45 -11.00 11.44
N ASN A 66 -6.88 -9.91 11.96
CA ASN A 66 -5.47 -9.82 12.40
C ASN A 66 -4.41 -10.25 11.35
N SER A 67 -4.80 -10.38 10.09
CA SER A 67 -3.98 -10.90 9.00
C SER A 67 -3.61 -9.79 8.00
N ASN A 68 -3.65 -8.56 8.47
CA ASN A 68 -3.32 -7.38 7.71
C ASN A 68 -2.65 -6.31 8.57
N LEU A 69 -1.94 -5.41 7.90
CA LEU A 69 -1.53 -4.14 8.46
C LEU A 69 -2.43 -3.08 7.85
N GLU A 70 -2.82 -2.08 8.62
CA GLU A 70 -3.59 -0.96 8.12
C GLU A 70 -3.12 0.37 8.67
N THR A 71 -3.29 1.40 7.86
CA THR A 71 -3.16 2.79 8.27
C THR A 71 -4.32 3.56 7.66
N VAL A 72 -4.85 4.51 8.42
CA VAL A 72 -5.99 5.32 8.00
C VAL A 72 -5.57 6.79 8.01
N SER A 73 -5.77 7.47 6.90
CA SER A 73 -5.56 8.91 6.81
C SER A 73 -6.84 9.63 6.40
N ARG A 74 -6.90 10.91 6.77
CA ARG A 74 -7.91 11.83 6.30
C ARG A 74 -7.29 12.76 5.26
N LEU A 75 -7.93 12.89 4.11
CA LEU A 75 -7.38 13.63 2.98
C LEU A 75 -7.72 15.12 3.07
N GLU A 76 -6.87 15.94 3.66
CA GLU A 76 -7.22 17.36 3.86
C GLU A 76 -7.53 18.09 2.54
N SER A 77 -8.44 19.06 2.58
CA SER A 77 -8.92 19.80 1.40
C SER A 77 -7.85 20.68 0.74
N GLY A 78 -6.66 20.80 1.34
CA GLY A 78 -5.55 21.61 0.83
C GLY A 78 -4.36 20.73 0.46
N GLY A 79 -4.18 20.49 -0.83
CA GLY A 79 -2.94 19.91 -1.37
C GLY A 79 -3.18 18.76 -2.36
N ASP A 80 -2.63 18.93 -3.56
CA ASP A 80 -2.69 17.94 -4.64
C ASP A 80 -1.87 16.67 -4.35
N LEU A 81 -0.94 16.68 -3.37
CA LEU A 81 -0.05 15.55 -3.05
C LEU A 81 -0.04 15.24 -1.55
N PHE A 82 -0.27 13.98 -1.21
CA PHE A 82 -0.25 13.47 0.16
C PHE A 82 0.53 12.15 0.24
N THR A 83 1.19 11.89 1.37
CA THR A 83 1.97 10.66 1.60
C THR A 83 1.38 9.85 2.75
N ILE A 84 1.18 8.56 2.54
CA ILE A 84 0.71 7.62 3.57
C ILE A 84 1.63 6.42 3.65
N SER A 85 1.96 6.02 4.87
CA SER A 85 2.85 4.90 5.14
C SER A 85 2.18 3.89 6.07
N VAL A 86 2.31 2.61 5.74
CA VAL A 86 1.97 1.48 6.62
C VAL A 86 3.22 0.66 6.86
N THR A 87 3.49 0.37 8.13
CA THR A 87 4.63 -0.44 8.56
C THR A 87 4.18 -1.39 9.66
N GLY A 88 4.69 -2.62 9.63
CA GLY A 88 4.41 -3.60 10.67
C GLY A 88 4.91 -4.99 10.31
N VAL A 89 4.60 -5.97 11.16
CA VAL A 89 5.07 -7.34 11.01
C VAL A 89 3.88 -8.26 10.75
N LEU A 90 4.00 -9.16 9.76
CA LEU A 90 3.05 -10.23 9.52
C LEU A 90 3.78 -11.56 9.43
N TYR A 91 3.17 -12.61 9.96
CA TYR A 91 3.64 -13.97 9.74
C TYR A 91 3.07 -14.49 8.42
N LEU A 92 3.92 -15.01 7.53
CA LEU A 92 3.50 -15.66 6.28
C LEU A 92 3.97 -17.11 6.30
N GLN A 93 3.12 -18.01 5.81
CA GLN A 93 3.51 -19.36 5.43
C GLN A 93 4.22 -19.35 4.08
N ALA A 94 5.08 -20.33 3.83
CA ALA A 94 5.73 -20.49 2.53
C ALA A 94 4.68 -20.60 1.40
N GLY A 95 4.84 -19.80 0.35
CA GLY A 95 3.90 -19.73 -0.77
C GLY A 95 2.68 -18.84 -0.55
N GLN A 96 2.47 -18.26 0.64
CA GLN A 96 1.51 -17.18 0.79
C GLN A 96 2.06 -15.90 0.17
N TYR A 97 1.17 -15.05 -0.33
CA TYR A 97 1.53 -13.74 -0.84
C TYR A 97 0.95 -12.62 0.01
N ALA A 98 1.62 -11.48 0.01
CA ALA A 98 1.12 -10.22 0.53
C ALA A 98 1.03 -9.18 -0.61
N SER A 99 0.01 -8.32 -0.53
CA SER A 99 -0.19 -7.22 -1.47
C SER A 99 -0.69 -5.97 -0.76
N VAL A 100 -0.38 -4.81 -1.34
CA VAL A 100 -0.84 -3.51 -0.87
C VAL A 100 -2.20 -3.20 -1.50
N PHE A 101 -3.18 -2.84 -0.67
CA PHE A 101 -4.52 -2.42 -1.09
C PHE A 101 -4.76 -0.98 -0.67
N VAL A 102 -5.48 -0.25 -1.52
CA VAL A 102 -5.90 1.12 -1.25
C VAL A 102 -7.43 1.16 -1.28
N ASP A 103 -8.03 1.39 -0.12
CA ASP A 103 -9.47 1.58 0.04
C ASP A 103 -9.75 3.09 0.05
N ASN A 104 -10.20 3.57 -1.12
CA ASN A 104 -10.55 4.96 -1.35
C ASN A 104 -12.02 5.20 -1.02
N ALA A 105 -12.27 5.63 0.21
CA ALA A 105 -13.58 6.10 0.64
C ALA A 105 -13.80 7.59 0.33
N ALA A 106 -12.91 8.22 -0.46
CA ALA A 106 -13.12 9.59 -0.92
C ALA A 106 -13.97 9.61 -2.20
N ASP A 107 -14.82 10.63 -2.34
CA ASP A 107 -15.69 10.84 -3.51
C ASP A 107 -14.91 11.36 -4.74
N SER A 108 -13.59 11.12 -4.80
CA SER A 108 -12.69 11.65 -5.82
C SER A 108 -11.67 10.59 -6.24
N PRO A 109 -11.28 10.56 -7.53
CA PRO A 109 -10.24 9.67 -7.99
C PRO A 109 -8.87 10.04 -7.39
N LEU A 110 -8.11 9.01 -7.04
CA LEU A 110 -6.75 9.11 -6.53
C LEU A 110 -5.78 8.49 -7.53
N THR A 111 -4.56 9.00 -7.58
CA THR A 111 -3.48 8.45 -8.39
C THR A 111 -2.26 8.19 -7.51
N VAL A 112 -1.79 6.94 -7.48
CA VAL A 112 -0.52 6.59 -6.82
C VAL A 112 0.61 7.01 -7.76
N GLN A 113 1.53 7.83 -7.25
CA GLN A 113 2.62 8.41 -8.01
C GLN A 113 3.83 7.47 -8.10
N SER A 114 4.57 7.62 -9.21
CA SER A 114 5.89 7.00 -9.34
C SER A 114 6.85 7.64 -8.33
N GLY A 115 7.43 6.82 -7.45
CA GLY A 115 8.16 7.28 -6.26
C GLY A 115 7.66 6.60 -4.99
N SER A 116 6.45 6.03 -5.02
CA SER A 116 5.95 5.15 -3.96
C SER A 116 6.82 3.90 -3.84
N ASP A 117 6.96 3.38 -2.62
CA ASP A 117 7.83 2.25 -2.30
C ASP A 117 7.12 1.14 -1.52
N PHE A 118 7.67 -0.07 -1.64
CA PHE A 118 7.27 -1.25 -0.90
C PHE A 118 8.51 -2.07 -0.52
N SER A 119 8.56 -2.58 0.70
CA SER A 119 9.57 -3.50 1.16
C SER A 119 8.99 -4.61 2.04
N ALA A 120 9.64 -5.78 1.97
CA ALA A 120 9.33 -6.94 2.79
C ALA A 120 10.65 -7.63 3.18
N ILE A 121 10.91 -7.76 4.48
CA ILE A 121 12.16 -8.31 5.01
C ILE A 121 11.83 -9.41 6.02
N LEU A 122 12.41 -10.61 5.82
CA LEU A 122 12.32 -11.70 6.79
C LEU A 122 13.10 -11.33 8.05
N LEU A 123 12.42 -11.30 9.19
CA LEU A 123 13.01 -11.04 10.50
C LEU A 123 13.47 -12.33 11.19
N GLY A 124 12.71 -13.41 11.03
CA GLY A 124 12.95 -14.69 11.67
C GLY A 124 11.92 -15.74 11.28
N VAL A 125 12.27 -17.00 11.48
CA VAL A 125 11.42 -18.18 11.23
C VAL A 125 10.83 -18.72 12.52
#